data_AF-A0A2E8YTE2-F1
#
_entry.id   AF-A0A2E8YTE2-F1
#
_cell.length_a   1.000
_cell.length_b   1.000
_cell.length_c   1.000
_cell.angle_alpha   90.00
_cell.angle_beta   90.00
_cell.angle_gamma   90.00
#
_symmetry.space_group_name_H-M   'P 1'
#
loop_
_entity.id
_entity.type
_entity.pdbx_description
1 polymer ?
#
loop_
_entity_poly.entity_id
_entity_poly.type
_entity_poly.pdbx_seq_one_letter_code
_entity_poly.pdbx_strand_id
1 'polypeptide(L)'
;MVKTMGDNNAVLLRAHGAVIGSESIPALMVDAVHFDENAKALYDASRLGTPTPLTKKESDEFAANFKRTNHSVKLWRYYLSRGHEAGVIPDDWAESLAPKERA
;
A
#
# COMPACT_ATOMS: atom_id res chain seq x y z
N MET A 1 -18.15 9.20 5.65
CA MET A 1 -16.75 8.81 5.41
C MET A 1 -16.05 8.44 6.71
N VAL A 2 -15.77 9.38 7.63
CA VAL A 2 -15.09 9.10 8.92
C VAL A 2 -15.74 7.95 9.69
N LYS A 3 -17.06 8.01 9.93
CA LYS A 3 -17.80 6.91 10.60
C LYS A 3 -17.69 5.56 9.88
N THR A 4 -17.60 5.57 8.55
CA THR A 4 -17.53 4.36 7.71
C THR A 4 -16.12 3.76 7.74
N MET A 5 -15.08 4.61 7.75
CA MET A 5 -13.70 4.19 7.85
C MET A 5 -13.40 3.57 9.22
N GLY A 6 -13.85 4.22 10.30
CA GLY A 6 -13.59 3.74 11.67
C GLY A 6 -12.09 3.54 11.89
N ASP A 7 -11.72 2.37 12.42
CA ASP A 7 -10.34 2.00 12.70
C ASP A 7 -9.61 1.33 11.51
N ASN A 8 -10.21 1.35 10.31
CA ASN A 8 -9.61 0.75 9.11
C ASN A 8 -8.73 1.76 8.35
N ASN A 9 -7.78 1.24 7.57
CA ASN A 9 -6.87 2.05 6.77
C ASN A 9 -7.46 2.53 5.44
N ALA A 10 -8.64 2.06 5.04
CA ALA A 10 -9.27 2.46 3.79
C ALA A 10 -10.80 2.44 3.85
N VAL A 11 -11.43 3.30 3.05
CA VAL A 11 -12.88 3.31 2.81
C VAL A 11 -13.15 3.44 1.31
N LEU A 12 -14.02 2.57 0.79
CA LEU A 12 -14.45 2.61 -0.60
C LEU A 12 -15.63 3.56 -0.78
N LEU A 13 -15.48 4.52 -1.68
CA LEU A 13 -16.54 5.39 -2.19
C LEU A 13 -17.12 4.74 -3.45
N ARG A 14 -18.29 4.10 -3.31
CA ARG A 14 -18.93 3.35 -4.42
C ARG A 14 -19.10 4.23 -5.66
N ALA A 15 -18.77 3.66 -6.82
CA ALA A 15 -18.77 4.33 -8.12
C ALA A 15 -17.89 5.59 -8.19
N HIS A 16 -16.84 5.67 -7.36
CA HIS A 16 -15.92 6.81 -7.34
C HIS A 16 -14.46 6.37 -7.17
N GLY A 17 -14.10 5.82 -6.01
CA GLY A 17 -12.71 5.48 -5.70
C GLY A 17 -12.54 5.07 -4.25
N ALA A 18 -11.32 5.15 -3.72
CA ALA A 18 -11.03 4.84 -2.32
C ALA A 18 -10.34 6.03 -1.64
N VAL A 19 -10.56 6.15 -0.33
CA VAL A 19 -9.76 7.01 0.54
C VAL A 19 -8.94 6.10 1.43
N ILE A 20 -7.63 6.32 1.46
CA ILE A 20 -6.65 5.53 2.22
C ILE A 20 -5.98 6.44 3.25
N GLY A 21 -5.76 5.93 4.45
CA GLY A 21 -5.03 6.60 5.52
C GLY A 21 -3.99 5.68 6.14
N SER A 22 -2.84 6.24 6.47
CA SER A 22 -1.70 5.54 7.05
C SER A 22 -0.91 6.48 7.97
N GLU A 23 -0.02 5.91 8.78
CA GLU A 23 0.79 6.61 9.77
C GLU A 23 1.90 7.51 9.19
N SER A 24 2.21 7.35 7.90
CA SER A 24 3.25 8.12 7.20
C SER A 24 3.02 8.15 5.69
N ILE A 25 3.64 9.11 4.99
CA ILE A 25 3.57 9.21 3.52
C ILE A 25 4.15 7.95 2.83
N PRO A 26 5.33 7.41 3.22
CA PRO A 26 5.82 6.15 2.66
C PRO A 26 4.85 5.00 2.85
N ALA A 27 4.28 4.83 4.04
CA ALA A 27 3.29 3.80 4.30
C ALA A 27 2.01 4.00 3.48
N LEU A 28 1.57 5.25 3.29
CA LEU A 28 0.41 5.58 2.46
C LEU A 28 0.60 5.23 0.99
N MET A 29 1.75 5.58 0.41
CA MET A 29 2.06 5.23 -0.98
C MET A 29 2.07 3.70 -1.14
N VAL A 30 2.72 3.02 -0.20
CA VAL A 30 2.82 1.55 -0.23
C VAL A 30 1.46 0.89 -0.03
N ASP A 31 0.61 1.36 0.88
CA ASP A 31 -0.74 0.87 1.04
C ASP A 31 -1.55 1.07 -0.26
N ALA A 32 -1.43 2.23 -0.91
CA ALA A 32 -2.10 2.50 -2.19
C ALA A 32 -1.69 1.50 -3.29
N VAL A 33 -0.40 1.18 -3.41
CA VAL A 33 0.09 0.14 -4.34
C VAL A 33 -0.55 -1.21 -4.02
N HIS A 34 -0.51 -1.66 -2.76
CA HIS A 34 -1.07 -2.96 -2.40
C HIS A 34 -2.59 -3.02 -2.56
N PHE A 35 -3.31 -1.94 -2.27
CA PHE A 35 -4.75 -1.89 -2.48
C PHE A 35 -5.12 -1.99 -3.96
N ASP A 36 -4.39 -1.30 -4.85
CA ASP A 36 -4.61 -1.39 -6.29
C ASP A 36 -4.29 -2.77 -6.85
N GLU A 37 -3.12 -3.31 -6.51
CA GLU A 37 -2.71 -4.66 -6.93
C GLU A 37 -3.66 -5.74 -6.41
N ASN A 38 -4.09 -5.65 -5.15
CA ASN A 38 -5.07 -6.58 -4.57
C ASN A 38 -6.44 -6.44 -5.22
N ALA A 39 -6.89 -5.22 -5.53
CA ALA A 39 -8.16 -5.00 -6.22
C ALA A 39 -8.13 -5.58 -7.64
N LYS A 40 -7.01 -5.41 -8.36
CA LYS A 40 -6.79 -6.01 -9.68
C LYS A 40 -6.77 -7.55 -9.61
N ALA A 41 -6.03 -8.12 -8.65
CA ALA A 41 -5.97 -9.56 -8.46
C ALA A 41 -7.34 -10.15 -8.12
N LEU A 42 -8.10 -9.50 -7.23
CA LEU A 42 -9.46 -9.90 -6.89
C LEU A 42 -10.40 -9.83 -8.09
N TYR A 43 -10.33 -8.75 -8.87
CA TYR A 43 -11.11 -8.59 -10.11
C TYR A 43 -10.80 -9.72 -11.10
N ASP A 44 -9.52 -9.98 -11.38
CA ASP A 44 -9.11 -11.01 -12.33
C ASP A 44 -9.48 -12.41 -11.84
N ALA A 45 -9.29 -12.71 -10.55
CA ALA A 45 -9.69 -13.99 -9.96
C ALA A 45 -11.21 -14.19 -9.99
N SER A 46 -12.00 -13.16 -9.73
CA SER A 46 -13.47 -13.24 -9.72
C SER A 46 -14.07 -13.62 -11.08
N ARG A 47 -13.33 -13.37 -12.18
CA ARG A 47 -13.71 -13.75 -13.54
C ARG A 47 -13.51 -15.23 -13.82
N LEU A 48 -12.70 -15.93 -13.00
CA LEU A 48 -12.42 -17.36 -13.11
C LEU A 48 -13.34 -18.20 -12.21
N GLY A 49 -14.05 -17.57 -11.28
CA GLY A 49 -14.93 -18.21 -10.31
C GLY A 49 -14.94 -17.47 -8.98
N THR A 50 -15.50 -18.08 -7.93
CA THR A 50 -15.49 -17.49 -6.58
C THR A 50 -14.09 -17.60 -5.97
N PRO A 51 -13.40 -16.47 -5.69
CA PRO A 51 -12.09 -16.51 -5.06
C PRO A 51 -12.18 -17.01 -3.61
N THR A 52 -11.20 -17.79 -3.17
CA THR A 52 -11.03 -18.15 -1.76
C THR A 52 -10.21 -17.05 -1.06
N PRO A 53 -10.80 -16.24 -0.17
CA PRO A 53 -10.07 -15.21 0.55
C PRO A 53 -9.23 -15.81 1.68
N LEU A 54 -8.27 -15.03 2.18
CA LEU A 54 -7.58 -15.37 3.44
C LEU A 54 -8.59 -15.48 4.57
N THR A 55 -8.43 -16.51 5.38
CA THR A 55 -9.15 -16.64 6.65
C THR A 55 -8.68 -15.58 7.64
N LYS A 56 -9.49 -15.34 8.69
CA LYS A 56 -9.11 -14.44 9.79
C LYS A 56 -7.81 -14.87 10.45
N LYS A 57 -7.63 -16.19 10.65
CA LYS A 57 -6.41 -16.76 11.22
C LYS A 57 -5.18 -16.46 10.38
N GLU A 58 -5.24 -16.69 9.07
CA GLU A 58 -4.12 -16.39 8.16
C GLU A 58 -3.81 -14.89 8.12
N SER A 59 -4.85 -14.05 8.14
CA SER A 59 -4.69 -12.59 8.21
C SER A 59 -3.99 -12.15 9.50
N ASP A 60 -4.35 -12.75 10.63
CA ASP A 60 -3.75 -12.45 11.94
C ASP A 60 -2.30 -12.91 12.03
N GLU A 61 -2.02 -14.12 11.54
CA GLU A 61 -0.65 -14.67 11.48
C GLU A 61 0.24 -13.82 10.56
N PHE A 62 -0.29 -13.37 9.41
CA PHE A 62 0.41 -12.43 8.55
C PHE A 62 0.70 -11.12 9.29
N ALA A 63 -0.32 -10.51 9.90
CA ALA A 63 -0.19 -9.24 10.60
C ALA A 63 0.84 -9.30 11.75
N ALA A 64 0.88 -10.40 12.50
CA ALA A 64 1.83 -10.59 13.59
C ALA A 64 3.29 -10.66 13.12
N ASN A 65 3.53 -11.17 11.91
CA ASN A 65 4.86 -11.34 11.35
C ASN A 65 5.28 -10.19 10.43
N PHE A 66 4.32 -9.44 9.89
CA PHE A 66 4.57 -8.39 8.92
C PHE A 66 5.31 -7.20 9.53
N LYS A 67 6.56 -7.00 9.10
CA LYS A 67 7.40 -5.86 9.49
C LYS A 67 7.04 -4.62 8.67
N ARG A 68 5.90 -4.02 8.98
CA ARG A 68 5.31 -2.90 8.23
C ARG A 68 6.29 -1.78 7.93
N THR A 69 7.02 -1.27 8.93
CA THR A 69 8.00 -0.19 8.74
C THR A 69 9.08 -0.57 7.72
N ASN A 70 9.68 -1.75 7.89
CA ASN A 70 10.75 -2.25 7.03
C ASN A 70 10.25 -2.41 5.58
N HIS A 71 9.04 -2.96 5.43
CA HIS A 71 8.39 -3.10 4.11
C HIS A 71 8.13 -1.76 3.45
N SER A 72 7.54 -0.81 4.19
CA SER A 72 7.24 0.53 3.67
C SER A 72 8.50 1.28 3.25
N VAL A 73 9.55 1.26 4.07
CA VAL A 73 10.85 1.88 3.75
C VAL A 73 11.48 1.26 2.51
N LYS A 74 11.44 -0.07 2.38
CA LYS A 74 11.98 -0.79 1.24
C LYS A 74 11.27 -0.40 -0.06
N LEU A 75 9.93 -0.44 -0.08
CA LEU A 75 9.17 -0.11 -1.29
C LEU A 75 9.25 1.38 -1.62
N TRP A 76 9.25 2.27 -0.63
CA TRP A 76 9.47 3.69 -0.85
C TRP A 76 10.82 3.96 -1.54
N ARG A 77 11.92 3.36 -1.05
CA ARG A 77 13.22 3.44 -1.72
C ARG A 77 13.17 2.94 -3.15
N TYR A 78 12.50 1.82 -3.38
CA TYR A 78 12.35 1.25 -4.70
C TYR A 78 11.65 2.24 -5.65
N TYR A 79 10.47 2.74 -5.31
CA TYR A 79 9.72 3.65 -6.18
C TYR A 79 10.40 5.02 -6.34
N LEU A 80 11.09 5.53 -5.30
CA LEU A 80 11.92 6.73 -5.43
C LEU A 80 13.05 6.52 -6.46
N SER A 81 13.81 5.42 -6.36
CA SER A 81 14.88 5.09 -7.32
C SER A 81 14.33 4.99 -8.73
N ARG A 82 13.20 4.30 -8.91
CA ARG A 82 12.55 4.14 -10.22
C ARG A 82 12.07 5.46 -10.80
N GLY A 83 11.49 6.33 -9.97
CA GLY A 83 11.04 7.65 -10.38
C GLY A 83 12.20 8.59 -10.73
N HIS A 84 13.29 8.50 -9.98
CA HIS A 84 14.54 9.23 -10.24
C HIS A 84 15.21 8.77 -11.55
N GLU A 85 15.40 7.46 -11.73
CA GLU A 85 15.90 6.85 -12.98
C GLU A 85 15.07 7.24 -14.21
N ALA A 86 13.76 7.36 -14.04
CA ALA A 86 12.83 7.75 -15.11
C ALA A 86 12.78 9.27 -15.36
N GLY A 87 13.50 10.07 -14.57
CA GLY A 87 13.53 11.53 -14.69
C GLY A 87 12.24 12.24 -14.23
N VAL A 88 11.35 11.55 -13.51
CA VAL A 88 10.11 12.14 -12.98
C VAL A 88 10.27 12.66 -11.55
N ILE A 89 11.32 12.24 -10.86
CA ILE A 89 11.73 12.77 -9.55
C ILE A 89 13.06 13.53 -9.72
N PRO A 90 13.09 14.84 -9.45
CA PRO A 90 14.33 15.63 -9.47
C PRO A 90 15.40 15.14 -8.48
N ASP A 91 16.68 15.42 -8.75
CA ASP A 91 17.81 15.01 -7.91
C ASP A 91 17.70 15.52 -6.47
N ASP A 92 17.34 16.80 -6.29
CA ASP A 92 17.18 17.45 -4.99
C ASP A 92 16.02 16.84 -4.17
N TRP A 93 14.99 16.37 -4.86
CA TRP A 93 13.90 15.63 -4.23
C TRP A 93 14.33 14.23 -3.81
N ALA A 94 15.06 13.51 -4.66
CA ALA A 94 15.51 12.15 -4.35
C ALA A 94 16.37 12.10 -3.07
N GLU A 95 17.25 13.09 -2.87
CA GLU A 95 18.05 13.21 -1.64
C GLU A 95 17.17 13.53 -0.42
N SER A 96 16.28 14.52 -0.55
CA SER A 96 15.44 14.97 0.58
C SER A 96 14.38 13.93 1.02
N LEU A 97 13.87 13.12 0.09
CA LEU A 97 12.84 12.11 0.32
C LEU A 97 13.41 10.75 0.71
N ALA A 98 14.73 10.58 0.68
CA ALA A 98 15.38 9.33 1.06
C ALA A 98 15.09 8.99 2.55
N PRO A 99 14.55 7.80 2.85
CA PRO A 99 14.21 7.43 4.22
C PRO A 99 15.49 7.20 5.03
N LYS A 100 15.51 7.75 6.25
CA LYS A 100 16.65 7.69 7.18
C LYS A 100 16.69 6.39 7.97
N GLU A 101 15.55 5.74 8.10
CA GLU A 101 15.37 4.47 8.78
C GLU A 101 16.05 3.35 8.01
N ARG A 102 16.62 2.37 8.71
CA ARG A 102 17.04 1.12 8.09
C ARG A 102 15.82 0.22 7.92
N ALA A 103 15.71 -0.41 6.75
CA ALA A 103 14.74 -1.47 6.50
C ALA A 103 15.20 -2.78 7.16
#